data_AF-A0A853IFE3-F1
#
_entry.id   AF-A0A853IFE3-F1
#
_cell.length_a   1.000
_cell.length_b   1.000
_cell.length_c   1.000
_cell.angle_alpha   90.00
_cell.angle_beta   90.00
_cell.angle_gamma   90.00
#
_symmetry.space_group_name_H-M   'P 1'
#
loop_
_entity.id
_entity.type
_entity.pdbx_description
1 polymer ?
#
loop_
_entity_poly.entity_id
_entity_poly.type
_entity_poly.pdbx_seq_one_letter_code
_entity_poly.pdbx_strand_id
1 'polypeptide(L)'
;MKLTLIAVLVTAFSSVSSADVQPIEIGTPEPEMTSASFESNSGLLQDEDFTRNIVMEVDRITVVAPNHLRGSIFPIPQAVIDEFCGDIDGCRMRMAMYNWDGTGRTASRSNLFYYNSTNNAWRAEGGDAQGTDVNGTTQHIMQSWSCYFTDGNYNNWKNLGDSEPGFGLLSWNQYNAEECRLTIID
;
A
#
# COMPACT_ATOMS: atom_id res chain seq x y z
N MET A 1 -55.71 -17.97 -67.95
CA MET A 1 -55.68 -18.17 -66.49
C MET A 1 -54.22 -18.42 -66.07
N LYS A 2 -53.77 -17.68 -65.06
CA LYS A 2 -52.53 -17.82 -64.25
C LYS A 2 -51.18 -17.45 -64.88
N LEU A 3 -50.77 -16.23 -64.49
CA LEU A 3 -49.43 -15.65 -64.47
C LEU A 3 -48.39 -16.59 -63.84
N THR A 4 -47.15 -16.56 -64.35
CA THR A 4 -45.96 -17.01 -63.61
C THR A 4 -45.03 -15.81 -63.45
N LEU A 5 -44.77 -15.45 -62.19
CA LEU A 5 -43.99 -14.31 -61.74
C LEU A 5 -42.50 -14.67 -61.77
N ILE A 6 -41.66 -13.84 -62.39
CA ILE A 6 -40.19 -13.94 -62.32
C ILE A 6 -39.73 -13.06 -61.15
N ALA A 7 -39.16 -13.67 -60.11
CA ALA A 7 -38.55 -12.95 -59.00
C ALA A 7 -37.10 -12.57 -59.35
N VAL A 8 -36.81 -11.27 -59.30
CA VAL A 8 -35.47 -10.71 -59.50
C VAL A 8 -34.77 -10.62 -58.13
N LEU A 9 -33.62 -11.28 -58.01
CA LEU A 9 -32.76 -11.23 -56.83
C LEU A 9 -31.85 -10.00 -56.94
N VAL A 10 -32.04 -9.02 -56.05
CA VAL A 10 -31.16 -7.84 -55.95
C VAL A 10 -30.12 -8.10 -54.87
N THR A 11 -28.87 -8.34 -55.25
CA THR A 11 -27.73 -8.40 -54.33
C THR A 11 -27.13 -7.01 -54.17
N ALA A 12 -27.25 -6.44 -52.96
CA ALA A 12 -26.55 -5.21 -52.58
C ALA A 12 -25.09 -5.54 -52.25
N PHE A 13 -24.15 -4.93 -52.98
CA PHE A 13 -22.73 -4.96 -52.62
C PHE A 13 -22.41 -3.76 -51.73
N SER A 14 -22.06 -4.02 -50.48
CA SER A 14 -21.52 -3.02 -49.56
C SER A 14 -20.05 -2.75 -49.90
N SER A 15 -19.69 -1.50 -50.17
CA SER A 15 -18.31 -1.08 -50.37
C SER A 15 -17.54 -1.11 -49.05
N VAL A 16 -16.54 -1.98 -48.95
CA VAL A 16 -15.58 -2.00 -47.84
C VAL A 16 -14.61 -0.83 -48.02
N SER A 17 -14.73 0.19 -47.18
CA SER A 17 -13.77 1.28 -47.06
C SER A 17 -12.48 0.75 -46.45
N SER A 18 -11.36 0.85 -47.16
CA SER A 18 -10.04 0.55 -46.61
C SER A 18 -9.64 1.71 -45.71
N ALA A 19 -9.60 1.47 -44.39
CA ALA A 19 -9.02 2.42 -43.45
C ALA A 19 -7.51 2.47 -43.67
N ASP A 20 -7.01 3.69 -43.86
CA ASP A 20 -5.59 3.99 -44.04
C ASP A 20 -4.87 3.71 -42.71
N VAL A 21 -4.03 2.67 -42.71
CA VAL A 21 -3.24 2.29 -41.53
C VAL A 21 -2.04 3.22 -41.47
N GLN A 22 -2.12 4.26 -40.66
CA GLN A 22 -0.93 5.06 -40.36
C GLN A 22 0.03 4.25 -39.47
N PRO A 23 1.31 4.13 -39.84
CA PRO A 23 2.31 3.51 -38.99
C PRO A 23 2.47 4.32 -37.71
N ILE A 24 2.41 3.64 -36.57
CA ILE A 24 2.70 4.22 -35.26
C ILE A 24 4.20 4.51 -35.23
N GLU A 25 4.59 5.79 -35.26
CA GLU A 25 5.95 6.20 -34.90
C GLU A 25 6.14 5.93 -33.42
N ILE A 26 6.87 4.85 -33.11
CA ILE A 26 7.36 4.60 -31.76
C ILE A 26 8.41 5.68 -31.49
N GLY A 27 8.06 6.63 -30.62
CA GLY A 27 8.98 7.66 -30.14
C GLY A 27 10.27 7.03 -29.62
N THR A 28 11.35 7.82 -29.64
CA THR A 28 12.66 7.40 -29.13
C THR A 28 12.52 6.70 -27.78
N PRO A 29 13.15 5.53 -27.59
CA PRO A 29 13.09 4.82 -26.32
C PRO A 29 13.50 5.77 -25.20
N GLU A 30 12.69 5.76 -24.15
CA GLU A 30 12.96 6.47 -22.90
C GLU A 30 14.39 6.11 -22.44
N PRO A 31 15.18 7.08 -21.96
CA PRO A 31 16.56 6.80 -21.53
C PRO A 31 16.56 5.65 -20.53
N GLU A 32 17.50 4.70 -20.70
CA GLU A 32 17.67 3.59 -19.77
C GLU A 32 17.68 4.13 -18.34
N MET A 33 16.75 3.65 -17.51
CA MET A 33 16.77 3.93 -16.07
C MET A 33 18.09 3.38 -15.53
N THR A 34 19.04 4.29 -15.31
CA THR A 34 20.25 4.02 -14.56
C THR A 34 19.83 3.43 -13.23
N SER A 35 20.29 2.21 -12.95
CA SER A 35 20.11 1.52 -11.68
C SER A 35 20.24 2.51 -10.53
N ALA A 36 19.18 2.67 -9.74
CA ALA A 36 19.24 3.42 -8.50
C ALA A 36 20.35 2.82 -7.65
N SER A 37 21.50 3.48 -7.60
CA SER A 37 22.52 3.20 -6.61
C SER A 37 21.91 3.62 -5.28
N PHE A 38 21.44 2.63 -4.52
CA PHE A 38 20.97 2.81 -3.15
C PHE A 38 22.18 3.23 -2.31
N GLU A 39 22.47 4.53 -2.29
CA GLU A 39 23.28 5.11 -1.24
C GLU A 39 22.46 4.97 0.03
N SER A 40 22.75 3.90 0.78
CA SER A 40 22.34 3.72 2.16
C SER A 40 22.66 5.01 2.91
N ASN A 41 21.67 5.87 3.08
CA ASN A 41 21.79 7.09 3.84
C ASN A 41 21.75 6.69 5.31
N SER A 42 22.87 6.14 5.79
CA SER A 42 23.11 5.66 7.15
C SER A 42 23.08 6.77 8.21
N GLY A 43 22.63 7.98 7.85
CA GLY A 43 22.55 9.15 8.72
C GLY A 43 21.29 9.23 9.59
N LEU A 44 20.26 8.40 9.36
CA LEU A 44 18.97 8.48 10.05
C LEU A 44 18.77 7.40 11.15
N LEU A 45 19.76 6.54 11.38
CA LEU A 45 19.66 5.36 12.25
C LEU A 45 20.80 5.32 13.28
N GLN A 46 20.84 6.28 14.22
CA GLN A 46 21.79 6.24 15.36
C GLN A 46 21.17 5.68 16.66
N ASP A 47 19.90 5.30 16.63
CA ASP A 47 19.26 4.63 17.76
C ASP A 47 19.24 3.11 17.52
N GLU A 48 20.14 2.41 18.22
CA GLU A 48 20.26 0.95 18.17
C GLU A 48 18.92 0.24 18.41
N ASP A 49 18.02 0.84 19.21
CA ASP A 49 16.72 0.26 19.53
C ASP A 49 15.71 0.42 18.37
N PHE A 50 15.84 1.50 17.61
CA PHE A 50 15.03 1.73 16.42
C PHE A 50 15.39 0.75 15.30
N THR A 51 16.70 0.50 15.08
CA THR A 51 17.16 -0.46 14.07
C THR A 51 16.77 -1.90 14.36
N ARG A 52 16.55 -2.29 15.62
CA ARG A 52 16.12 -3.66 15.94
C ARG A 52 14.68 -3.97 15.52
N ASN A 53 13.88 -2.92 15.39
CA ASN A 53 12.46 -3.02 15.07
C ASN A 53 12.17 -2.76 13.59
N ILE A 54 13.21 -2.52 12.77
CA ILE A 54 13.09 -2.32 11.33
C ILE A 54 14.07 -3.23 10.59
N VAL A 55 13.54 -4.04 9.68
CA VAL A 55 14.32 -4.84 8.73
C VAL A 55 14.03 -4.31 7.33
N MET A 56 15.05 -3.81 6.64
CA MET A 56 14.92 -3.32 5.26
C MET A 56 15.56 -4.29 4.28
N GLU A 57 14.85 -4.58 3.20
CA GLU A 57 15.33 -5.28 2.01
C GLU A 57 15.02 -4.42 0.79
N VAL A 58 15.46 -4.84 -0.40
CA VAL A 58 15.33 -4.04 -1.63
C VAL A 58 13.86 -3.81 -2.01
N ASP A 59 13.01 -4.82 -1.84
CA ASP A 59 11.60 -4.81 -2.26
C ASP A 59 10.62 -4.67 -1.09
N ARG A 60 11.12 -4.54 0.14
CA ARG A 60 10.27 -4.48 1.33
C ARG A 60 10.95 -3.90 2.55
N ILE A 61 10.12 -3.41 3.45
CA ILE A 61 10.48 -3.12 4.83
C ILE A 61 9.59 -3.91 5.77
N THR A 62 10.12 -4.37 6.89
CA THR A 62 9.32 -4.93 8.00
C THR A 62 9.56 -4.13 9.27
N VAL A 63 8.49 -3.60 9.82
CA VAL A 63 8.45 -2.89 11.09
C VAL A 63 7.85 -3.78 12.16
N VAL A 64 8.43 -3.78 13.36
CA VAL A 64 8.04 -4.64 14.49
C VAL A 64 7.66 -3.78 15.69
N ALA A 65 6.48 -4.06 16.25
CA ALA A 65 6.04 -3.50 17.53
C ALA A 65 5.96 -4.64 18.57
N PRO A 66 7.00 -4.82 19.41
CA PRO A 66 7.03 -5.84 20.45
C PRO A 66 6.07 -5.53 21.61
N ASN A 67 5.78 -6.54 22.41
CA ASN A 67 4.79 -6.48 23.49
C ASN A 67 5.07 -5.41 24.58
N HIS A 68 6.33 -5.03 24.79
CA HIS A 68 6.70 -4.01 25.77
C HIS A 68 6.39 -2.58 25.29
N LEU A 69 6.16 -2.39 23.98
CA LEU A 69 5.71 -1.11 23.38
C LEU A 69 4.18 -1.03 23.26
N ARG A 70 3.45 -1.98 23.84
CA ARG A 70 1.99 -2.03 23.75
C ARG A 70 1.33 -0.75 24.27
N GLY A 71 0.32 -0.29 23.51
CA GLY A 71 -0.38 0.96 23.79
C GLY A 71 0.33 2.21 23.28
N SER A 72 1.49 2.07 22.65
CA SER A 72 2.21 3.14 21.97
C SER A 72 2.49 2.74 20.51
N ILE A 73 2.63 3.73 19.63
CA ILE A 73 3.05 3.45 18.24
C ILE A 73 4.57 3.20 18.19
N PHE A 74 4.98 2.30 17.31
CA PHE A 74 6.32 2.35 16.75
C PHE A 74 6.26 3.13 15.42
N PRO A 75 6.96 4.27 15.30
CA PRO A 75 6.83 5.14 14.14
C PRO A 75 7.49 4.50 12.91
N ILE A 76 6.85 4.70 11.76
CA ILE A 76 7.39 4.33 10.45
C ILE A 76 7.90 5.62 9.80
N PRO A 77 9.16 5.69 9.35
CA PRO A 77 9.67 6.90 8.70
C PRO A 77 8.80 7.28 7.50
N GLN A 78 8.41 8.56 7.38
CA GLN A 78 7.58 9.03 6.27
C GLN A 78 8.22 8.73 4.91
N ALA A 79 9.54 8.87 4.81
CA ALA A 79 10.29 8.57 3.58
C ALA A 79 10.07 7.13 3.07
N VAL A 80 9.83 6.16 3.96
CA VAL A 80 9.51 4.78 3.59
C VAL A 80 8.11 4.68 3.00
N ILE A 81 7.14 5.43 3.53
CA ILE A 81 5.78 5.45 2.99
C ILE A 81 5.76 6.13 1.62
N ASP A 82 6.51 7.23 1.48
CA ASP A 82 6.65 7.94 0.20
C ASP A 82 7.33 7.06 -0.85
N GLU A 83 8.38 6.34 -0.48
CA GLU A 83 9.14 5.47 -1.39
C GLU A 83 8.34 4.24 -1.82
N PHE A 84 7.72 3.52 -0.89
CA PHE A 84 7.07 2.24 -1.19
C PHE A 84 5.61 2.39 -1.61
N CYS A 85 4.89 3.39 -1.10
CA CYS A 85 3.44 3.49 -1.25
C CYS A 85 2.98 4.78 -1.94
N GLY A 86 3.92 5.65 -2.29
CA GLY A 86 3.67 7.01 -2.81
C GLY A 86 3.50 7.10 -4.32
N ASP A 87 3.64 5.98 -5.05
CA ASP A 87 3.58 5.93 -6.50
C ASP A 87 2.16 5.59 -7.02
N ILE A 88 2.05 5.29 -8.31
CA ILE A 88 0.76 4.99 -8.96
C ILE A 88 0.23 3.60 -8.60
N ASP A 89 1.11 2.67 -8.23
CA ASP A 89 0.78 1.28 -7.96
C ASP A 89 0.44 1.06 -6.48
N GLY A 90 0.95 1.93 -5.61
CA GLY A 90 0.83 1.81 -4.16
C GLY A 90 1.62 0.60 -3.65
N CYS A 91 1.51 0.32 -2.36
CA CYS A 91 2.21 -0.81 -1.76
C CYS A 91 1.25 -1.91 -1.32
N ARG A 92 1.77 -3.14 -1.26
CA ARG A 92 1.15 -4.24 -0.55
C ARG A 92 1.63 -4.28 0.89
N MET A 93 0.68 -4.18 1.81
CA MET A 93 0.91 -4.35 3.24
C MET A 93 0.58 -5.78 3.69
N ARG A 94 1.41 -6.33 4.58
CA ARG A 94 1.15 -7.59 5.29
C ARG A 94 1.30 -7.35 6.78
N MET A 95 0.20 -7.54 7.52
CA MET A 95 0.18 -7.45 8.97
C MET A 95 0.20 -8.85 9.56
N ALA A 96 1.12 -9.09 10.48
CA ALA A 96 1.26 -10.34 11.22
C ALA A 96 1.20 -10.11 12.73
N MET A 97 0.53 -11.01 13.43
CA MET A 97 0.46 -11.07 14.88
C MET A 97 1.10 -12.37 15.35
N TYR A 98 2.25 -12.27 16.00
CA TYR A 98 3.06 -13.41 16.42
C TYR A 98 2.76 -13.81 17.87
N ASN A 99 2.68 -15.12 18.10
CA ASN A 99 2.56 -15.78 19.39
C ASN A 99 1.43 -15.28 20.30
N TRP A 100 0.30 -14.90 19.70
CA TRP A 100 -0.89 -14.41 20.40
C TRP A 100 -1.58 -15.46 21.29
N ASP A 101 -1.24 -16.73 21.10
CA ASP A 101 -1.79 -17.88 21.83
C ASP A 101 -0.75 -18.64 22.67
N GLY A 102 0.48 -18.13 22.76
CA GLY A 102 1.57 -18.78 23.51
C GLY A 102 2.15 -20.05 22.85
N THR A 103 1.77 -20.37 21.60
CA THR A 103 2.24 -21.57 20.88
C THR A 103 3.17 -21.29 19.70
N GLY A 104 3.60 -20.04 19.52
CA GLY A 104 4.50 -19.62 18.43
C GLY A 104 3.80 -19.48 17.08
N ARG A 105 2.46 -19.45 17.03
CA ARG A 105 1.71 -19.28 15.78
C ARG A 105 1.71 -17.83 15.30
N THR A 106 1.69 -17.65 13.99
CA THR A 106 1.53 -16.34 13.34
C THR A 106 0.18 -16.27 12.67
N ALA A 107 -0.64 -15.29 13.06
CA ALA A 107 -1.84 -14.93 12.32
C ALA A 107 -1.49 -13.78 11.36
N SER A 108 -2.01 -13.77 10.13
CA SER A 108 -1.70 -12.74 9.13
C SER A 108 -2.89 -12.26 8.32
N ARG A 109 -2.85 -10.99 7.89
CA ARG A 109 -3.73 -10.41 6.85
C ARG A 109 -2.89 -9.54 5.90
N SER A 110 -3.43 -9.22 4.74
CA SER A 110 -2.81 -8.30 3.78
C SER A 110 -3.81 -7.28 3.25
N ASN A 111 -3.30 -6.16 2.74
CA ASN A 111 -4.09 -5.08 2.16
C ASN A 111 -3.28 -4.32 1.10
N LEU A 112 -3.93 -3.71 0.10
CA LEU A 112 -3.33 -2.68 -0.74
C LEU A 112 -3.49 -1.31 -0.08
N PHE A 113 -2.46 -0.47 -0.21
CA PHE A 113 -2.42 0.88 0.34
C PHE A 113 -1.79 1.86 -0.64
N TYR A 114 -2.43 3.02 -0.77
CA TYR A 114 -1.98 4.11 -1.62
C TYR A 114 -1.82 5.35 -0.76
N TYR A 115 -0.71 6.06 -0.92
CA TYR A 115 -0.45 7.32 -0.27
C TYR A 115 -0.13 8.40 -1.30
N ASN A 116 -0.67 9.60 -1.12
CA ASN A 116 -0.33 10.74 -1.94
C ASN A 116 0.50 11.73 -1.11
N SER A 117 1.81 11.75 -1.33
CA SER A 117 2.75 12.61 -0.60
C SER A 117 2.59 14.11 -0.88
N THR A 118 1.80 14.50 -1.90
CA THR A 118 1.53 15.90 -2.20
C THR A 118 0.41 16.49 -1.34
N ASN A 119 -0.60 15.69 -0.98
CA ASN A 119 -1.77 16.15 -0.25
C ASN A 119 -2.13 15.32 0.98
N ASN A 120 -1.26 14.37 1.35
CA ASN A 120 -1.38 13.45 2.48
C ASN A 120 -2.62 12.53 2.43
N ALA A 121 -3.33 12.49 1.29
CA ALA A 121 -4.49 11.62 1.14
C ALA A 121 -4.05 10.17 1.02
N TRP A 122 -4.82 9.28 1.63
CA TRP A 122 -4.54 7.84 1.56
C TRP A 122 -5.80 7.02 1.34
N ARG A 123 -5.61 5.84 0.75
CA ARG A 123 -6.63 4.84 0.44
C ARG A 123 -6.13 3.47 0.81
N ALA A 124 -6.99 2.65 1.40
CA ALA A 124 -6.71 1.26 1.73
C ALA A 124 -7.85 0.37 1.22
N GLU A 125 -7.51 -0.68 0.49
CA GLU A 125 -8.48 -1.58 -0.15
C GLU A 125 -9.41 -2.26 0.88
N GLY A 126 -8.86 -2.63 2.03
CA GLY A 126 -9.54 -3.28 3.14
C GLY A 126 -10.71 -2.46 3.68
N GLY A 127 -11.91 -2.75 3.16
CA GLY A 127 -13.13 -2.02 3.50
C GLY A 127 -13.28 -0.68 2.79
N ASP A 128 -12.49 -0.40 1.74
CA ASP A 128 -12.43 0.90 1.02
C ASP A 128 -12.24 2.08 2.00
N ALA A 129 -11.31 1.90 2.93
CA ALA A 129 -10.98 2.92 3.91
C ALA A 129 -10.19 4.05 3.26
N GLN A 130 -10.45 5.28 3.70
CA GLN A 130 -9.79 6.47 3.18
C GLN A 130 -9.63 7.52 4.27
N GLY A 131 -8.63 8.37 4.09
CA GLY A 131 -8.36 9.46 5.02
C GLY A 131 -7.32 10.43 4.49
N THR A 132 -6.81 11.23 5.40
CA THR A 132 -5.81 12.26 5.12
C THR A 132 -4.92 12.32 6.34
N ASP A 133 -3.64 12.02 6.17
CA ASP A 133 -2.66 12.16 7.25
C ASP A 133 -2.53 13.64 7.65
N VAL A 134 -2.29 13.91 8.94
CA VAL A 134 -2.28 15.23 9.58
C VAL A 134 -3.63 15.94 9.59
N ASN A 135 -4.74 15.23 9.79
CA ASN A 135 -6.09 15.81 9.86
C ASN A 135 -6.62 16.05 11.30
N GLY A 136 -5.84 15.68 12.32
CA GLY A 136 -6.20 15.78 13.73
C GLY A 136 -7.03 14.60 14.26
N THR A 137 -7.51 13.71 13.39
CA THR A 137 -8.33 12.54 13.72
C THR A 137 -7.55 11.28 13.39
N THR A 138 -7.31 10.46 14.39
CA THR A 138 -6.75 9.13 14.20
C THR A 138 -7.67 8.24 13.38
N GLN A 139 -7.09 7.61 12.38
CA GLN A 139 -7.66 6.54 11.62
C GLN A 139 -6.78 5.29 11.71
N HIS A 140 -7.44 4.13 11.73
CA HIS A 140 -6.78 2.84 11.70
C HIS A 140 -6.91 2.27 10.29
N ILE A 141 -5.91 2.53 9.46
CA ILE A 141 -5.85 2.15 8.04
C ILE A 141 -5.99 0.63 7.87
N MET A 142 -5.31 -0.15 8.72
CA MET A 142 -5.41 -1.60 8.71
C MET A 142 -5.45 -2.13 10.13
N GLN A 143 -6.48 -2.92 10.45
CA GLN A 143 -6.59 -3.63 11.72
C GLN A 143 -6.54 -5.15 11.51
N SER A 144 -5.59 -5.80 12.19
CA SER A 144 -5.51 -7.26 12.29
C SER A 144 -5.40 -7.66 13.74
N TRP A 145 -6.54 -8.02 14.34
CA TRP A 145 -6.64 -8.39 15.76
C TRP A 145 -6.19 -7.25 16.68
N SER A 146 -4.99 -7.36 17.26
CA SER A 146 -4.35 -6.35 18.10
C SER A 146 -3.28 -5.53 17.39
N CYS A 147 -3.03 -5.77 16.11
CA CYS A 147 -2.03 -5.04 15.34
C CYS A 147 -2.71 -4.03 14.42
N TYR A 148 -2.26 -2.78 14.48
CA TYR A 148 -2.86 -1.66 13.79
C TYR A 148 -1.79 -0.90 13.00
N PHE A 149 -2.06 -0.66 11.72
CA PHE A 149 -1.39 0.39 10.96
C PHE A 149 -2.28 1.64 11.03
N THR A 150 -1.73 2.75 11.50
CA THR A 150 -2.50 3.94 11.89
C THR A 150 -1.73 5.22 11.56
N ASP A 151 -2.42 6.30 11.21
CA ASP A 151 -1.84 7.65 11.06
C ASP A 151 -1.78 8.38 12.41
N GLY A 152 -2.73 8.09 13.31
CA GLY A 152 -2.74 8.69 14.63
C GLY A 152 -1.68 8.16 15.60
N ASN A 153 -1.22 9.05 16.47
CA ASN A 153 -0.25 8.75 17.51
C ASN A 153 -0.92 8.21 18.78
N TYR A 154 -0.27 7.24 19.41
CA TYR A 154 -0.67 6.68 20.70
C TYR A 154 0.50 6.66 21.66
N ASN A 155 0.19 6.94 22.92
CA ASN A 155 1.12 6.73 24.03
C ASN A 155 0.36 6.23 25.25
N ASN A 156 0.84 5.16 25.87
CA ASN A 156 0.24 4.57 27.08
C ASN A 156 -1.28 4.39 26.96
N TRP A 157 -1.74 3.78 25.86
CA TRP A 157 -3.15 3.48 25.58
C TRP A 157 -4.03 4.71 25.34
N LYS A 158 -3.43 5.89 25.23
CA LYS A 158 -4.12 7.14 24.97
C LYS A 158 -3.89 7.55 23.52
N ASN A 159 -5.00 7.78 22.82
CA ASN A 159 -4.98 8.43 21.52
C ASN A 159 -4.55 9.91 21.71
N LEU A 160 -3.50 10.31 21.00
CA LEU A 160 -2.96 11.67 20.98
C LEU A 160 -3.38 12.48 19.74
N GLY A 161 -4.08 11.85 18.80
CA GLY A 161 -4.52 12.43 17.54
C GLY A 161 -3.51 12.22 16.42
N ASP A 162 -3.82 12.81 15.28
CA ASP A 162 -3.04 12.80 14.05
C ASP A 162 -2.59 14.23 13.73
N SER A 163 -1.58 14.71 14.46
CA SER A 163 -1.10 16.10 14.38
C SER A 163 0.24 16.27 13.69
N GLU A 164 0.93 15.18 13.41
CA GLU A 164 2.27 15.17 12.82
C GLU A 164 2.26 14.19 11.65
N PRO A 165 2.95 14.50 10.53
CA PRO A 165 3.01 13.60 9.38
C PRO A 165 3.58 12.24 9.78
N GLY A 166 2.94 11.19 9.29
CA GLY A 166 3.48 9.85 9.40
C GLY A 166 2.46 8.79 9.74
N PHE A 167 3.00 7.57 9.83
CA PHE A 167 2.23 6.41 10.21
C PHE A 167 2.98 5.61 11.27
N GLY A 168 2.24 4.78 11.98
CA GLY A 168 2.76 3.96 13.05
C GLY A 168 2.21 2.54 13.02
N LEU A 169 3.01 1.63 13.55
CA LEU A 169 2.57 0.29 13.94
C LEU A 169 2.21 0.30 15.42
N LEU A 170 0.95 0.03 15.73
CA LEU A 170 0.42 -0.03 17.09
C LEU A 170 0.10 -1.47 17.48
N SER A 171 0.64 -1.90 18.62
CA SER A 171 0.26 -3.15 19.29
C SER A 171 -0.71 -2.86 20.43
N TRP A 172 -1.94 -3.39 20.33
CA TRP A 172 -3.05 -3.11 21.23
C TRP A 172 -3.32 -4.24 22.26
N ASN A 173 -4.44 -4.13 22.99
CA ASN A 173 -4.76 -4.98 24.14
C ASN A 173 -5.78 -6.12 23.92
N GLN A 174 -6.36 -6.32 22.73
CA GLN A 174 -7.36 -7.38 22.55
C GLN A 174 -6.78 -8.80 22.67
N TYR A 175 -5.51 -8.99 22.28
CA TYR A 175 -4.78 -10.25 22.31
C TYR A 175 -3.37 -10.02 22.85
N ASN A 176 -2.83 -11.01 23.57
CA ASN A 176 -1.47 -10.98 24.09
C ASN A 176 -0.45 -11.42 23.05
N ALA A 177 -0.40 -10.70 21.94
CA ALA A 177 0.66 -10.88 20.94
C ALA A 177 2.02 -10.56 21.57
N GLU A 178 3.02 -11.37 21.29
CA GLU A 178 4.40 -11.03 21.62
C GLU A 178 4.91 -9.92 20.72
N GLU A 179 4.50 -9.93 19.44
CA GLU A 179 4.91 -8.96 18.45
C GLU A 179 3.80 -8.73 17.42
N CYS A 180 3.64 -7.47 17.02
CA CYS A 180 3.00 -7.09 15.77
C CYS A 180 4.07 -6.81 14.73
N ARG A 181 3.87 -7.24 13.49
CA ARG A 181 4.79 -7.00 12.37
C ARG A 181 4.02 -6.46 11.18
N LEU A 182 4.48 -5.35 10.62
CA LEU A 182 3.98 -4.81 9.37
C LEU A 182 5.08 -4.90 8.32
N THR A 183 4.84 -5.66 7.27
CA THR A 183 5.69 -5.66 6.08
C THR A 183 5.04 -4.82 5.00
N ILE A 184 5.76 -3.83 4.49
CA ILE A 184 5.38 -3.00 3.34
C ILE A 184 6.22 -3.48 2.17
N ILE A 185 5.58 -3.80 1.05
CA ILE A 185 6.18 -4.37 -0.15
C ILE A 185 5.76 -3.50 -1.32
N ASP A 186 6.74 -3.05 -2.10
CA ASP A 186 6.54 -2.39 -3.39
C ASP A 186 6.51 -3.47 -4.49
#